data_AF-A0A7W1Z692-F1
#
_entry.id   AF-A0A7W1Z692-F1
#
_cell.length_a   1.000
_cell.length_b   1.000
_cell.length_c   1.000
_cell.angle_alpha   90.00
_cell.angle_beta   90.00
_cell.angle_gamma   90.00
#
_symmetry.space_group_name_H-M   'P 1'
#
loop_
_entity.id
_entity.type
_entity.pdbx_description
1 polymer ?
#
loop_
_entity_poly.entity_id
_entity_poly.type
_entity_poly.pdbx_seq_one_letter_code
_entity_poly.pdbx_strand_id
1 'polypeptide(L)'
;MGGFHAGIAFTAIAVTVMRRHLSLESLITRNQYHDLGKLVFAFAVFWMYLQWSQYIVIWYGLLPVEQEWVARRFTGLFAPLVRAAVFLVFVIPFFGLLTRPPKKTPAILAFFAGLILVGHWIERYLLVVPSLWEGDTLPLGFTEIGIGLGFLGLFLAAYLTYLSRVPLLPSKASLAVAETHPVPVHTTAPQTL
;
A
#
# COMPACT_ATOMS: atom_id res chain seq x y z
N MET A 1 0.71 -2.67 -10.83
CA MET A 1 0.01 -3.20 -9.63
C MET A 1 0.36 -2.48 -8.34
N GLY A 2 1.63 -2.10 -8.09
CA GLY A 2 1.98 -1.34 -6.86
C GLY A 2 1.17 -0.05 -6.63
N GLY A 3 0.69 0.62 -7.69
CA GLY A 3 -0.19 1.79 -7.55
C GLY A 3 -1.55 1.48 -6.91
N PHE A 4 -2.13 0.33 -7.21
CA PHE A 4 -3.41 -0.10 -6.61
C PHE A 4 -3.23 -0.42 -5.13
N HIS A 5 -2.17 -1.15 -4.79
CA HIS A 5 -1.85 -1.47 -3.40
C HIS A 5 -1.57 -0.19 -2.58
N ALA A 6 -0.81 0.76 -3.13
CA ALA A 6 -0.61 2.07 -2.52
C ALA A 6 -1.93 2.85 -2.33
N GLY A 7 -2.85 2.79 -3.29
CA GLY A 7 -4.18 3.41 -3.16
C GLY A 7 -5.01 2.82 -2.01
N ILE A 8 -5.01 1.49 -1.85
CA ILE A 8 -5.69 0.83 -0.72
C ILE A 8 -5.02 1.19 0.60
N ALA A 9 -3.68 1.20 0.66
CA ALA A 9 -2.93 1.61 1.84
C ALA A 9 -3.23 3.06 2.23
N PHE A 10 -3.23 3.99 1.27
CA PHE A 10 -3.64 5.37 1.49
C PHE A 10 -5.08 5.47 2.00
N THR A 11 -6.00 4.67 1.44
CA THR A 11 -7.39 4.61 1.91
C THR A 11 -7.48 4.18 3.37
N ALA A 12 -6.66 3.20 3.81
CA ALA A 12 -6.62 2.78 5.21
C ALA A 12 -6.16 3.89 6.15
N ILE A 13 -5.18 4.70 5.73
CA ILE A 13 -4.72 5.88 6.49
C ILE A 13 -5.81 6.95 6.50
N ALA A 14 -6.36 7.31 5.34
CA ALA A 14 -7.38 8.33 5.19
C ALA A 14 -8.61 8.03 6.05
N VAL A 15 -9.14 6.80 5.97
CA VAL A 15 -10.26 6.34 6.79
C VAL A 15 -9.94 6.41 8.28
N THR A 16 -8.72 6.05 8.69
CA THR A 16 -8.30 6.13 10.11
C THR A 16 -8.27 7.55 10.63
N VAL A 17 -7.76 8.49 9.84
CA VAL A 17 -7.72 9.93 10.19
C VAL A 17 -9.14 10.51 10.21
N MET A 18 -9.91 10.30 9.14
CA MET A 18 -11.26 10.86 8.99
C MET A 18 -12.25 10.31 10.02
N ARG A 19 -12.17 9.01 10.34
CA ARG A 19 -13.03 8.40 11.37
C ARG A 19 -12.89 9.09 12.72
N ARG A 20 -11.67 9.51 13.08
CA ARG A 20 -11.39 10.23 14.33
C ARG A 20 -11.85 11.68 14.29
N HIS A 21 -11.69 12.36 13.16
CA HIS A 21 -12.05 13.78 13.04
C HIS A 21 -13.55 14.03 12.84
N LEU A 22 -14.27 13.09 12.24
CA LEU A 22 -15.68 13.25 11.85
C LEU A 22 -16.64 12.36 12.67
N SER A 23 -16.17 11.71 13.73
CA SER A 23 -16.96 10.83 14.61
C SER A 23 -17.76 9.77 13.82
N LEU A 24 -17.10 9.11 12.87
CA LEU A 24 -17.74 8.11 11.98
C LEU A 24 -17.71 6.70 12.59
N GLU A 25 -17.70 6.56 13.92
CA GLU A 25 -17.56 5.25 14.55
C GLU A 25 -18.73 4.31 14.27
N SER A 26 -19.93 4.86 14.03
CA SER A 26 -21.14 4.10 13.69
C SER A 26 -21.12 3.53 12.27
N LEU A 27 -20.56 4.28 11.31
CA LEU A 27 -20.50 3.89 9.90
C LEU A 27 -19.29 3.00 9.59
N ILE A 28 -18.13 3.31 10.17
CA ILE A 28 -16.89 2.58 9.93
C ILE A 28 -16.60 1.71 11.14
N THR A 29 -17.15 0.50 11.10
CA THR A 29 -17.03 -0.49 12.18
C THR A 29 -15.76 -1.32 12.03
N ARG A 30 -15.49 -2.18 13.01
CA ARG A 30 -14.38 -3.14 12.97
C ARG A 30 -14.46 -4.12 11.80
N ASN A 31 -15.63 -4.32 11.19
CA ASN A 31 -15.78 -5.21 10.04
C ASN A 31 -15.21 -4.57 8.78
N GLN A 32 -15.51 -3.28 8.51
CA GLN A 32 -14.91 -2.55 7.38
C GLN A 32 -13.38 -2.48 7.51
N TYR A 33 -12.84 -2.25 8.70
CA TYR A 33 -11.40 -2.31 8.93
C TYR A 33 -10.82 -3.70 8.65
N HIS A 34 -11.50 -4.76 9.08
CA HIS A 34 -11.05 -6.12 8.81
C HIS A 34 -11.00 -6.42 7.32
N ASP A 35 -12.01 -5.99 6.56
CA ASP A 35 -12.07 -6.19 5.11
C ASP A 35 -10.99 -5.37 4.40
N LEU A 36 -10.80 -4.12 4.80
CA LEU A 36 -9.74 -3.27 4.27
C LEU A 36 -8.35 -3.83 4.61
N GLY A 37 -8.15 -4.32 5.83
CA GLY A 37 -6.91 -4.97 6.26
C GLY A 37 -6.63 -6.28 5.52
N LYS A 38 -7.67 -7.05 5.16
CA LYS A 38 -7.52 -8.21 4.27
C LYS A 38 -7.07 -7.79 2.88
N LEU A 39 -7.63 -6.71 2.33
CA LEU A 39 -7.21 -6.19 1.02
C LEU A 39 -5.75 -5.70 1.05
N VAL A 40 -5.37 -4.87 2.03
CA VAL A 40 -3.97 -4.43 2.19
C VAL A 40 -3.02 -5.64 2.27
N PHE A 41 -3.34 -6.62 3.12
CA PHE A 41 -2.51 -7.82 3.26
C PHE A 41 -2.46 -8.67 1.98
N ALA A 42 -3.60 -8.91 1.33
CA ALA A 42 -3.66 -9.72 0.11
C ALA A 42 -2.85 -9.09 -1.03
N PHE A 43 -2.92 -7.76 -1.18
CA PHE A 43 -2.16 -7.06 -2.21
C PHE A 43 -0.67 -6.93 -1.89
N ALA A 44 -0.26 -6.95 -0.62
CA ALA A 44 1.15 -7.11 -0.25
C ALA A 44 1.71 -8.47 -0.72
N VAL A 45 0.97 -9.57 -0.49
CA VAL A 45 1.36 -10.91 -0.97
C VAL A 45 1.37 -10.95 -2.50
N PHE A 46 0.33 -10.40 -3.14
CA PHE A 46 0.23 -10.35 -4.59
C PHE A 46 1.35 -9.52 -5.24
N TRP A 47 1.75 -8.41 -4.61
CA TRP A 47 2.88 -7.61 -5.06
C TRP A 47 4.18 -8.42 -5.04
N MET A 48 4.43 -9.15 -3.95
CA MET A 48 5.63 -10.01 -3.84
C MET A 48 5.60 -11.14 -4.87
N TYR A 49 4.43 -11.74 -5.09
CA TYR A 49 4.23 -12.75 -6.13
C TYR A 49 4.65 -12.21 -7.51
N LEU A 50 4.17 -11.04 -7.92
CA LEU A 50 4.53 -10.46 -9.22
C LEU A 50 6.01 -10.13 -9.34
N GLN A 51 6.60 -9.56 -8.28
CA GLN A 51 8.01 -9.22 -8.29
C GLN A 51 8.89 -10.47 -8.39
N TRP A 52 8.51 -11.54 -7.69
CA TRP A 52 9.17 -12.83 -7.76
C TRP A 52 8.99 -13.51 -9.12
N SER A 53 7.76 -13.52 -9.65
CA SER A 53 7.46 -14.11 -10.97
C SER A 53 8.24 -13.43 -12.09
N GLN A 54 8.45 -12.12 -12.03
CA GLN A 54 9.32 -11.44 -12.99
C GLN A 54 10.79 -11.84 -12.78
N TYR A 55 11.27 -11.80 -11.54
CA TYR A 55 12.66 -12.08 -11.23
C TYR A 55 13.09 -13.49 -11.67
N ILE A 56 12.29 -14.52 -11.37
CA ILE A 56 12.67 -15.91 -11.65
C ILE A 56 12.79 -16.18 -13.16
N VAL A 57 11.96 -15.53 -13.98
CA VAL A 57 12.02 -15.68 -15.45
C VAL A 57 13.31 -15.06 -16.00
N ILE A 58 13.66 -13.85 -15.58
CA ILE A 58 14.90 -13.18 -16.00
C ILE A 58 16.14 -13.94 -15.51
N TRP A 59 16.09 -14.41 -14.26
CA TRP A 59 17.17 -15.17 -13.66
C TRP A 59 17.38 -16.51 -14.38
N TYR A 60 16.30 -17.24 -14.67
CA TYR A 60 16.36 -18.53 -15.35
C TYR A 60 16.68 -18.43 -16.84
N GLY A 61 16.20 -17.38 -17.52
CA GLY A 61 16.41 -17.17 -18.96
C GLY A 61 17.86 -16.86 -19.35
N LEU A 62 18.68 -16.38 -18.41
CA LEU A 62 20.12 -16.12 -18.59
C LEU A 62 20.48 -15.25 -19.81
N LEU A 63 19.55 -14.39 -20.26
CA LEU A 63 19.73 -13.48 -21.39
C LEU A 63 20.55 -12.25 -20.95
N PRO A 64 21.74 -11.98 -21.54
CA PRO A 64 22.64 -10.93 -21.07
C PRO A 64 22.01 -9.54 -20.98
N VAL A 65 21.19 -9.17 -21.96
CA VAL A 65 20.53 -7.85 -22.04
C VAL A 65 19.49 -7.67 -20.92
N GLU A 66 18.76 -8.72 -20.56
CA GLU A 66 17.70 -8.65 -19.55
C GLU A 66 18.25 -8.72 -18.12
N GLN A 67 19.32 -9.50 -17.94
CA GLN A 67 19.98 -9.66 -16.65
C GLN A 67 20.67 -8.39 -16.17
N GLU A 68 21.17 -7.55 -17.08
CA GLU A 68 21.81 -6.28 -16.71
C GLU A 68 20.87 -5.40 -15.88
N TRP A 69 19.57 -5.37 -16.23
CA TRP A 69 18.58 -4.61 -15.47
C TRP A 69 18.51 -5.09 -14.02
N VAL A 70 18.46 -6.41 -13.79
CA VAL A 70 18.39 -7.02 -12.46
C VAL A 70 19.71 -6.83 -11.71
N ALA A 71 20.85 -7.04 -12.36
CA ALA A 71 22.18 -6.89 -11.78
C ALA A 71 22.36 -5.48 -11.20
N ARG A 72 22.06 -4.43 -11.97
CA ARG A 72 22.17 -3.03 -11.53
C ARG A 72 21.35 -2.69 -10.27
N ARG A 73 20.28 -3.44 -9.97
CA ARG A 73 19.45 -3.25 -8.75
C ARG A 73 19.85 -4.18 -7.61
N PHE A 74 20.12 -5.45 -7.90
CA PHE A 74 20.32 -6.49 -6.89
C PHE A 74 21.77 -6.54 -6.40
N THR A 75 22.71 -5.94 -7.13
CA THR A 75 24.12 -5.80 -6.74
C THR A 75 24.51 -4.33 -6.55
N GLY A 76 25.61 -4.10 -5.83
CA GLY A 76 26.16 -2.76 -5.64
C GLY A 76 25.29 -1.82 -4.79
N LEU A 77 25.23 -0.56 -5.21
CA LEU A 77 24.72 0.58 -4.44
C LEU A 77 23.22 0.51 -4.11
N PHE A 78 22.41 -0.08 -5.00
CA PHE A 78 20.95 -0.09 -4.88
C PHE A 78 20.40 -1.32 -4.15
N ALA A 79 21.23 -2.36 -3.94
CA ALA A 79 20.81 -3.58 -3.28
C ALA A 79 20.20 -3.37 -1.87
N PRO A 80 20.71 -2.45 -1.02
CA PRO A 80 20.06 -2.11 0.25
C PRO A 80 18.64 -1.57 0.08
N LEU A 81 18.38 -0.77 -0.95
CA LEU A 81 17.05 -0.20 -1.23
C LEU A 81 16.08 -1.27 -1.73
N VAL A 82 16.55 -2.22 -2.55
CA VAL A 82 15.73 -3.38 -2.96
C VAL A 82 15.29 -4.17 -1.73
N ARG A 83 16.23 -4.45 -0.81
CA ARG A 83 15.91 -5.10 0.47
C ARG A 83 14.91 -4.27 1.26
N ALA A 84 15.14 -2.96 1.41
CA ALA A 84 14.22 -2.08 2.13
C ALA A 84 12.80 -2.13 1.54
N ALA A 85 12.66 -2.07 0.21
CA ALA A 85 11.36 -2.16 -0.46
C ALA A 85 10.66 -3.49 -0.16
N VAL A 86 11.36 -4.63 -0.27
CA VAL A 86 10.80 -5.95 0.05
C VAL A 86 10.39 -6.05 1.52
N PHE A 87 11.19 -5.52 2.44
CA PHE A 87 10.86 -5.53 3.86
C PHE A 87 9.64 -4.67 4.18
N LEU A 88 9.58 -3.47 3.62
CA LEU A 88 8.53 -2.50 3.90
C LEU A 88 7.18 -2.83 3.24
N VAL A 89 7.20 -3.36 2.01
CA VAL A 89 5.97 -3.70 1.27
C VAL A 89 5.47 -5.09 1.61
N PHE A 90 6.37 -6.05 1.82
CA PHE A 90 6.00 -7.46 2.00
C PHE A 90 6.36 -8.01 3.37
N VAL A 91 7.64 -8.13 3.75
CA VAL A 91 8.02 -8.95 4.93
C VAL A 91 7.38 -8.44 6.22
N ILE A 92 7.52 -7.15 6.52
CA ILE A 92 7.00 -6.56 7.75
C ILE A 92 5.46 -6.57 7.76
N PRO A 93 4.76 -6.10 6.70
CA PRO A 93 3.31 -6.22 6.63
C PRO A 93 2.81 -7.67 6.63
N PHE A 94 3.55 -8.61 6.05
CA PHE A 94 3.14 -10.01 5.97
C PHE A 94 3.03 -10.61 7.37
N PHE A 95 4.11 -10.54 8.16
CA PHE A 95 4.09 -11.07 9.52
C PHE A 95 3.21 -10.23 10.46
N GLY A 96 3.26 -8.91 10.31
CA GLY A 96 2.51 -7.98 11.15
C GLY A 96 1.00 -8.03 10.94
N LEU A 97 0.54 -8.23 9.71
CA LEU A 97 -0.87 -8.34 9.38
C LEU A 97 -1.33 -9.79 9.24
N LEU A 98 -0.52 -10.82 9.52
CA LEU A 98 -0.93 -12.22 9.33
C LEU A 98 -2.16 -12.58 10.16
N THR A 99 -2.16 -12.19 11.44
CA THR A 99 -3.25 -12.47 12.38
C THR A 99 -4.44 -11.53 12.17
N ARG A 100 -5.59 -11.85 12.80
CA ARG A 100 -6.81 -11.02 12.72
C ARG A 100 -6.73 -9.69 13.49
N PRO A 101 -6.18 -9.61 14.72
CA PRO A 101 -6.25 -8.37 15.53
C PRO A 101 -5.61 -7.12 14.90
N PRO A 102 -4.41 -7.20 14.28
CA PRO A 102 -3.78 -6.06 13.61
C PRO A 102 -4.64 -5.47 12.50
N LYS A 103 -5.34 -6.33 11.74
CA LYS A 103 -6.24 -5.91 10.66
C LYS A 103 -7.50 -5.17 11.15
N LYS A 104 -7.88 -5.31 12.43
CA LYS A 104 -9.08 -4.68 13.00
C LYS A 104 -8.79 -3.42 13.81
N THR A 105 -7.52 -3.11 14.03
CA THR A 105 -7.08 -2.02 14.90
C THR A 105 -6.63 -0.85 14.04
N PRO A 106 -7.36 0.30 14.03
CA PRO A 106 -7.11 1.38 13.08
C PRO A 106 -5.67 1.91 13.10
N ALA A 107 -5.11 2.15 14.29
CA ALA A 107 -3.75 2.66 14.43
C ALA A 107 -2.69 1.67 13.91
N ILE A 108 -2.86 0.38 14.19
CA ILE A 108 -1.93 -0.66 13.73
C ILE A 108 -2.03 -0.82 12.20
N LEU A 109 -3.24 -0.85 11.65
CA LEU A 109 -3.43 -0.94 10.20
C LEU A 109 -2.85 0.29 9.48
N ALA A 110 -3.07 1.50 10.01
CA ALA A 110 -2.52 2.74 9.44
C ALA A 110 -0.99 2.76 9.50
N PHE A 111 -0.38 2.23 10.57
CA PHE A 111 1.08 2.08 10.66
C PHE A 111 1.64 1.20 9.54
N PHE A 112 1.09 -0.01 9.34
CA PHE A 112 1.54 -0.89 8.26
C PHE A 112 1.27 -0.30 6.88
N ALA A 113 0.13 0.37 6.69
CA ALA A 113 -0.17 1.09 5.46
C ALA A 113 0.86 2.19 5.16
N GLY A 114 1.34 2.92 6.19
CA GLY A 114 2.39 3.91 6.05
C GLY A 114 3.72 3.29 5.61
N LEU A 115 4.13 2.16 6.21
CA LEU A 115 5.32 1.41 5.78
C LEU A 115 5.22 0.99 4.32
N ILE A 116 4.07 0.46 3.90
CA ILE A 116 3.81 0.05 2.52
C ILE A 116 3.94 1.23 1.55
N LEU A 117 3.43 2.42 1.89
CA LEU A 117 3.56 3.60 1.05
C LEU A 117 5.02 4.04 0.87
N VAL A 118 5.81 4.02 1.96
CA VAL A 118 7.25 4.31 1.89
C VAL A 118 7.96 3.26 1.03
N GLY A 119 7.62 1.98 1.20
CA GLY A 119 8.18 0.91 0.39
C GLY A 119 7.86 1.05 -1.11
N HIS A 120 6.63 1.44 -1.45
CA HIS A 120 6.27 1.74 -2.85
C HIS A 120 6.95 2.98 -3.41
N TRP A 121 7.25 3.99 -2.58
CA TRP A 121 8.07 5.13 -3.02
C TRP A 121 9.49 4.68 -3.38
N ILE A 122 10.12 3.85 -2.55
CA ILE A 122 11.44 3.25 -2.83
C ILE A 122 11.39 2.39 -4.10
N GLU A 123 10.34 1.58 -4.28
CA GLU A 123 10.14 0.79 -5.50
C GLU A 123 10.14 1.67 -6.76
N ARG A 124 9.43 2.81 -6.75
CA ARG A 124 9.41 3.73 -7.91
C ARG A 124 10.77 4.35 -8.18
N TYR A 125 11.49 4.70 -7.13
CA TYR A 125 12.85 5.17 -7.24
C TYR A 125 13.75 4.10 -7.90
N LEU A 126 13.66 2.84 -7.49
CA LEU A 126 14.45 1.72 -8.03
C LEU A 126 14.10 1.34 -9.48
N LEU A 127 12.88 1.64 -9.93
CA LEU A 127 12.49 1.43 -11.33
C LEU A 127 13.21 2.42 -12.26
N VAL A 128 13.40 3.67 -11.83
CA VAL A 128 13.90 4.76 -12.69
C VAL A 128 15.38 5.01 -12.50
N VAL A 129 15.83 5.26 -11.27
CA VAL A 129 17.14 5.86 -11.00
C VAL A 129 18.33 4.97 -11.37
N PRO A 130 18.34 3.67 -11.08
CA PRO A 130 19.45 2.78 -11.47
C PRO A 130 19.62 2.63 -12.99
N SER A 131 18.63 3.03 -13.80
CA SER A 131 18.77 3.04 -15.27
C SER A 131 19.46 4.29 -15.79
N LEU A 132 19.48 5.39 -15.02
CA LEU A 132 19.99 6.70 -15.46
C LEU A 132 21.29 7.09 -14.75
N TRP A 133 21.56 6.50 -13.59
CA TRP A 133 22.68 6.89 -12.75
C TRP A 133 23.94 6.08 -13.06
N GLU A 134 25.05 6.80 -13.30
CA GLU A 134 26.38 6.22 -13.59
C GLU A 134 27.42 6.55 -12.51
N GLY A 135 27.05 7.25 -11.43
CA GLY A 135 27.97 7.64 -10.37
C GLY A 135 28.24 6.57 -9.32
N ASP A 136 29.35 6.71 -8.60
CA ASP A 136 29.81 5.73 -7.59
C ASP A 136 29.11 5.84 -6.23
N THR A 137 28.28 6.86 -6.03
CA THR A 137 27.53 7.10 -4.79
C THR A 137 26.04 6.93 -5.01
N LEU A 138 25.31 6.47 -4.00
CA LEU A 138 23.85 6.37 -4.07
C LEU A 138 23.21 7.77 -4.23
N PRO A 139 22.48 8.06 -5.33
CA PRO A 139 21.88 9.37 -5.58
C PRO A 139 20.56 9.55 -4.81
N LEU A 140 20.60 9.35 -3.50
CA LEU A 140 19.46 9.54 -2.60
C LEU A 140 19.73 10.71 -1.67
N GLY A 141 19.49 11.92 -2.17
CA GLY A 141 19.73 13.17 -1.46
C GLY A 141 18.46 13.95 -1.16
N PHE A 142 18.65 15.21 -0.80
CA PHE A 142 17.56 16.14 -0.50
C PHE A 142 16.69 16.43 -1.71
N THR A 143 17.23 16.35 -2.92
CA THR A 143 16.50 16.62 -4.16
C THR A 143 15.43 15.56 -4.40
N GLU A 144 15.79 14.28 -4.30
CA GLU A 144 14.89 13.15 -4.56
C GLU A 144 13.78 13.08 -3.50
N ILE A 145 14.15 13.30 -2.24
CA ILE A 145 13.21 13.40 -1.12
C ILE A 145 12.31 14.64 -1.31
N GLY A 146 12.88 15.78 -1.68
CA GLY A 146 12.16 17.03 -1.90
C GLY A 146 11.14 16.94 -3.02
N ILE A 147 11.50 16.29 -4.14
CA ILE A 147 10.56 16.00 -5.24
C ILE A 147 9.44 15.07 -4.75
N GLY A 148 9.79 13.99 -4.06
CA GLY A 148 8.81 13.05 -3.49
C GLY A 148 7.81 13.73 -2.55
N LEU A 149 8.31 14.55 -1.62
CA LEU A 149 7.51 15.33 -0.68
C LEU A 149 6.70 16.43 -1.38
N GLY A 150 7.26 17.06 -2.42
CA GLY A 150 6.57 18.08 -3.22
C GLY A 150 5.33 17.52 -3.92
N PHE A 151 5.46 16.37 -4.58
CA PHE A 151 4.32 15.70 -5.21
C PHE A 151 3.33 15.14 -4.18
N LEU A 152 3.82 14.62 -3.05
CA LEU A 152 2.95 14.20 -1.95
C LEU A 152 2.14 15.38 -1.40
N GLY A 153 2.78 16.53 -1.19
CA GLY A 153 2.14 17.75 -0.73
C GLY A 153 1.10 18.26 -1.71
N LEU A 154 1.41 18.29 -3.01
CA LEU A 154 0.46 18.66 -4.05
C LEU A 154 -0.75 17.71 -4.10
N PHE A 155 -0.49 16.40 -4.01
CA PHE A 155 -1.55 15.38 -3.96
C PHE A 155 -2.45 15.58 -2.73
N LEU A 156 -1.86 15.76 -1.54
CA LEU A 156 -2.62 15.99 -0.31
C LEU A 156 -3.40 17.29 -0.36
N ALA A 157 -2.84 18.37 -0.91
CA ALA A 157 -3.53 19.64 -1.10
C ALA A 157 -4.75 19.48 -2.02
N ALA A 158 -4.59 18.80 -3.17
CA ALA A 158 -5.68 18.51 -4.09
C ALA A 158 -6.75 17.63 -3.43
N TYR A 159 -6.34 16.58 -2.73
CA TYR A 159 -7.22 15.65 -2.02
C TYR A 159 -8.03 16.35 -0.93
N LEU A 160 -7.38 17.10 -0.04
CA LEU A 160 -8.04 17.84 1.04
C LEU A 160 -8.97 18.93 0.50
N THR A 161 -8.55 19.62 -0.56
CA THR A 161 -9.39 20.61 -1.25
C THR A 161 -10.66 19.96 -1.80
N TYR A 162 -10.54 18.77 -2.42
CA TYR A 162 -11.69 18.01 -2.89
C TYR A 162 -12.62 17.62 -1.72
N LEU A 163 -12.06 17.09 -0.63
CA LEU A 163 -12.84 16.71 0.56
C LEU A 163 -13.55 17.91 1.21
N SER A 164 -12.99 19.12 1.11
CA SER A 164 -13.62 20.35 1.63
C SER A 164 -14.79 20.85 0.79
N ARG A 165 -14.88 20.43 -0.49
CA ARG A 165 -15.88 20.92 -1.45
C ARG A 165 -17.01 19.93 -1.72
N VAL A 166 -16.81 18.66 -1.42
CA VAL A 166 -17.77 17.58 -1.71
C VAL A 166 -18.24 16.93 -0.40
N PRO A 167 -19.56 16.66 -0.24
CA PRO A 167 -20.05 15.95 0.93
C PRO A 167 -19.43 14.54 1.02
N LEU A 168 -18.79 14.27 2.16
CA LEU A 168 -18.05 13.01 2.40
C LEU A 168 -18.95 11.81 2.63
N LEU A 169 -20.13 12.04 3.20
CA LEU A 169 -21.10 11.01 3.46
C LEU A 169 -22.15 10.97 2.36
N PRO A 170 -22.58 9.77 1.93
CA PRO A 170 -23.76 9.61 1.10
C PRO A 170 -24.96 10.32 1.75
N SER A 171 -25.93 10.75 0.93
CA SER A 171 -27.12 11.43 1.45
C SER A 171 -27.82 10.57 2.50
N LYS A 172 -28.50 11.20 3.48
CA LYS A 172 -29.25 10.48 4.51
C LYS A 172 -30.21 9.44 3.92
N ALA A 173 -30.81 9.73 2.77
CA ALA A 173 -31.68 8.80 2.03
C ALA A 173 -30.93 7.53 1.59
N SER A 174 -29.71 7.66 1.08
CA SER A 174 -28.90 6.49 0.68
C SER A 174 -28.39 5.65 1.85
N LEU A 175 -28.14 6.27 3.01
CA LEU A 175 -27.79 5.55 4.23
C LEU A 175 -28.99 4.79 4.81
N ALA A 176 -30.18 5.41 4.78
CA ALA A 176 -31.42 4.76 5.22
C ALA A 176 -31.76 3.52 4.38
N VAL A 177 -31.54 3.56 3.06
CA VAL A 177 -31.74 2.41 2.17
C VAL A 177 -30.80 1.23 2.52
N ALA A 178 -29.57 1.52 2.94
CA ALA A 178 -28.61 0.50 3.37
C ALA A 178 -29.03 -0.17 4.69
N GLU A 179 -29.73 0.55 5.56
CA GLU A 179 -30.30 -0.02 6.80
C GLU A 179 -31.56 -0.86 6.54
N THR A 180 -32.41 -0.47 5.57
CA THR A 180 -33.65 -1.19 5.25
C THR A 180 -33.46 -2.45 4.42
N HIS A 181 -32.38 -2.52 3.64
CA HIS A 181 -32.02 -3.70 2.85
C HIS A 181 -30.65 -4.23 3.27
N PRO A 182 -30.54 -4.89 4.45
CA PRO A 182 -29.29 -5.52 4.85
C PRO A 182 -28.93 -6.57 3.79
N VAL A 183 -27.83 -6.35 3.08
CA VAL A 183 -27.29 -7.35 2.16
C VAL A 183 -27.00 -8.60 3.00
N PRO A 184 -27.64 -9.76 2.71
CA PRO A 184 -27.43 -10.96 3.48
C PRO A 184 -25.96 -11.37 3.36
N VAL A 185 -25.18 -11.15 4.41
CA VAL A 185 -23.85 -11.71 4.53
C VAL A 185 -24.07 -13.19 4.79
N HIS A 186 -23.93 -14.02 3.77
CA HIS A 186 -23.90 -15.48 3.93
C HIS A 186 -22.64 -15.86 4.72
N THR A 187 -22.71 -15.74 6.05
CA THR A 187 -21.77 -16.42 6.93
C THR A 187 -22.13 -17.90 6.90
N THR A 188 -21.43 -18.67 6.06
CA THR A 188 -21.40 -20.12 6.21
C THR A 188 -20.88 -20.42 7.62
N ALA A 189 -21.74 -20.96 8.47
CA ALA A 189 -21.33 -21.47 9.78
C ALA A 189 -20.22 -22.52 9.55
N PRO A 190 -19.20 -22.60 10.43
CA PRO A 190 -18.23 -23.68 10.35
C PRO A 190 -18.99 -24.99 10.53
N GLN A 191 -19.00 -25.82 9.49
CA GLN A 191 -19.48 -27.19 9.57
C GLN A 191 -18.62 -27.89 10.62
N THR A 192 -19.21 -28.16 11.77
CA THR A 192 -18.64 -29.05 12.78
C THR A 192 -18.54 -30.44 12.16
N LEU A 193 -17.31 -30.88 11.90
CA LEU A 193 -16.98 -32.29 11.67
C LEU A 193 -17.06 -33.05 12.99
#